data_AF-A0A0S8KJT1-F1
#
_entry.id   AF-A0A0S8KJT1-F1
#
_cell.length_a   1.000
_cell.length_b   1.000
_cell.length_c   1.000
_cell.angle_alpha   90.00
_cell.angle_beta   90.00
_cell.angle_gamma   90.00
#
_symmetry.space_group_name_H-M   'P 1'
#
loop_
_entity.id
_entity.type
_entity.pdbx_description
1 polymer ?
#
loop_
_entity_poly.entity_id
_entity_poly.type
_entity_poly.pdbx_seq_one_letter_code
_entity_poly.pdbx_strand_id
1 'polypeptide(L)' 'EGDPAKRKTREQEVRRNFDRRFASTADRYRKELTDWYGQEQAGKIKYAEVFEICEYGRRPSKQEIRKLFPFLPNP' A
#
# COMPACT_ATOMS: atom_id res chain seq x y z
N GLU A 1 24.73 19.66 -24.91
CA GLU A 1 25.47 19.10 -23.76
C GLU A 1 24.59 19.14 -22.52
N GLY A 2 24.56 18.06 -21.72
CA GLY A 2 23.57 17.85 -20.66
C GLY A 2 23.84 18.71 -19.42
N ASP A 3 23.05 19.76 -19.23
CA ASP A 3 23.11 20.59 -18.02
C ASP A 3 22.80 19.74 -16.76
N PRO A 4 23.77 19.62 -15.82
CA PRO A 4 23.60 18.80 -14.62
C PRO A 4 22.46 19.29 -13.71
N ALA A 5 22.11 20.58 -13.74
CA ALA A 5 20.97 21.10 -12.98
C ALA A 5 19.63 20.58 -13.55
N LYS A 6 19.47 20.61 -14.87
CA LYS A 6 18.27 20.08 -15.55
C LYS A 6 18.10 18.58 -15.32
N ARG A 7 19.19 17.83 -15.30
CA ARG A 7 19.17 16.39 -14.97
C ARG A 7 18.67 16.16 -13.54
N LYS A 8 19.20 16.87 -12.54
CA LYS A 8 18.76 16.74 -11.14
C LYS A 8 17.28 17.10 -10.96
N THR A 9 16.81 18.17 -11.60
CA THR A 9 15.39 18.54 -11.56
C THR A 9 14.51 17.43 -12.13
N ARG A 10 14.91 16.86 -13.27
CA ARG A 10 14.17 15.75 -13.88
C ARG A 10 14.17 14.50 -13.00
N GLU A 11 15.30 14.16 -12.38
CA GLU A 11 15.38 13.04 -11.43
C GLU A 11 14.43 13.23 -10.23
N GLN A 12 14.38 14.44 -9.66
CA GLN A 12 13.46 14.76 -8.56
C GLN A 12 12.00 14.68 -9.00
N GLU A 13 11.68 15.20 -10.18
CA GLU A 13 10.32 15.14 -10.73
C GLU A 13 9.86 13.70 -10.94
N VAL A 14 10.72 12.88 -11.54
CA VAL A 14 10.46 11.45 -11.75
C VAL A 14 10.23 10.76 -10.40
N ARG A 15 11.12 10.96 -9.42
CA ARG A 15 10.95 10.40 -8.07
C ARG A 15 9.61 10.80 -7.44
N ARG A 16 9.25 12.08 -7.47
CA ARG A 16 7.97 12.56 -6.93
C ARG A 16 6.77 11.91 -7.62
N ASN A 17 6.83 11.74 -8.93
CA ASN A 17 5.76 11.11 -9.69
C ASN A 17 5.60 9.62 -9.35
N PHE A 18 6.71 8.90 -9.19
CA PHE A 18 6.70 7.51 -8.74
C PHE A 18 6.19 7.38 -7.30
N ASP A 19 6.69 8.21 -6.38
CA ASP A 19 6.24 8.25 -4.98
C ASP A 19 4.72 8.42 -4.89
N ARG A 20 4.15 9.38 -5.63
CA ARG A 20 2.70 9.61 -5.66
C ARG A 20 1.95 8.41 -6.24
N ARG A 21 2.46 7.81 -7.31
CA ARG A 21 1.83 6.64 -7.94
C ARG A 21 1.77 5.46 -6.99
N PHE A 22 2.87 5.13 -6.32
CA PHE A 22 2.93 4.01 -5.38
C PHE A 22 2.16 4.28 -4.09
N ALA A 23 2.10 5.54 -3.63
CA ALA A 23 1.33 5.90 -2.44
C ALA A 23 -0.19 5.87 -2.68
N SER A 24 -0.62 6.10 -3.93
CA SER A 24 -2.05 6.20 -4.27
C SER A 24 -2.88 4.98 -3.87
N THR A 25 -2.29 3.78 -3.84
CA THR A 25 -2.98 2.56 -3.42
C THR A 25 -3.26 2.59 -1.92
N ALA A 26 -2.30 2.98 -1.09
CA ALA A 26 -2.50 3.12 0.36
C ALA A 26 -3.53 4.21 0.68
N ASP A 27 -3.56 5.29 -0.10
CA ASP A 27 -4.57 6.34 0.04
C ASP A 27 -5.96 5.86 -0.34
N ARG A 28 -6.10 5.12 -1.44
CA ARG A 28 -7.37 4.58 -1.92
C ARG A 28 -7.99 3.59 -0.91
N TYR A 29 -7.17 2.74 -0.31
CA TYR A 29 -7.63 1.65 0.59
C TYR A 29 -7.35 1.94 2.07
N ARG A 30 -7.34 3.22 2.47
CA ARG A 30 -7.01 3.63 3.85
C ARG A 30 -7.98 3.04 4.88
N LYS A 31 -9.24 2.83 4.49
CA LYS A 31 -10.27 2.23 5.35
C LYS A 31 -9.95 0.76 5.64
N GLU A 32 -9.62 -0.02 4.62
CA GLU A 32 -9.24 -1.42 4.75
C GLU A 32 -7.95 -1.56 5.56
N LEU A 33 -6.97 -0.68 5.35
CA LEU A 33 -5.78 -0.63 6.20
C LEU A 33 -6.13 -0.36 7.67
N THR A 34 -7.11 0.50 7.94
CA THR A 34 -7.60 0.77 9.30
C THR A 34 -8.28 -0.45 9.90
N ASP A 35 -9.10 -1.17 9.13
CA ASP A 35 -9.76 -2.41 9.57
C ASP A 35 -8.74 -3.51 9.93
N TRP A 36 -7.64 -3.59 9.20
CA TRP A 36 -6.63 -4.62 9.39
C TRP A 36 -5.59 -4.26 10.45
N TYR A 37 -5.10 -3.02 10.47
CA TYR A 37 -3.96 -2.57 11.27
C TYR A 37 -4.31 -1.56 12.37
N GLY A 38 -5.56 -1.08 12.43
CA GLY A 38 -5.97 -0.01 13.32
C GLY A 38 -5.59 1.39 12.79
N GLN A 39 -6.22 2.42 13.36
CA GLN A 39 -6.13 3.79 12.85
C GLN A 39 -4.71 4.37 12.90
N GLU A 40 -3.97 4.10 13.96
CA GLU A 40 -2.61 4.65 14.13
C GLU A 40 -1.65 4.08 13.09
N GLN A 41 -1.61 2.76 12.94
CA GLN A 41 -0.68 2.11 12.03
C GLN A 41 -1.10 2.32 10.57
N ALA A 42 -2.41 2.32 10.29
CA ALA A 42 -2.93 2.65 8.98
C ALA A 42 -2.50 4.05 8.52
N GLY A 43 -2.42 5.05 9.41
CA GLY A 43 -1.96 6.40 9.07
C GLY A 43 -0.47 6.48 8.69
N LYS A 44 0.36 5.56 9.18
CA LYS A 44 1.80 5.53 8.92
C LYS A 44 2.17 4.78 7.64
N ILE A 45 1.27 3.94 7.11
CA ILE A 45 1.50 3.18 5.87
C ILE A 45 1.48 4.15 4.68
N LYS A 46 2.65 4.29 4.02
CA LYS A 46 2.81 5.15 2.84
C LYS A 46 2.54 4.39 1.54
N TYR A 47 2.89 3.10 1.48
CA TYR A 47 2.79 2.28 0.28
C TYR A 47 2.07 0.98 0.64
N ALA A 48 1.17 0.54 -0.24
CA ALA A 48 0.41 -0.69 -0.04
C ALA A 48 0.20 -1.40 -1.37
N GLU A 49 0.25 -2.73 -1.33
CA GLU A 49 -0.29 -3.60 -2.36
C GLU A 49 -1.56 -4.24 -1.82
N VAL A 50 -2.60 -4.26 -2.64
CA VAL A 50 -3.92 -4.75 -2.23
C VAL A 50 -4.29 -5.93 -3.11
N PHE A 51 -4.66 -7.03 -2.46
CA PHE A 51 -5.06 -8.27 -3.11
C PHE A 51 -6.55 -8.46 -2.94
N GLU A 52 -7.21 -8.82 -4.03
CA GLU A 52 -8.60 -9.28 -4.01
C GLU A 52 -8.63 -10.80 -3.89
N ILE A 53 -9.52 -11.31 -3.05
CA ILE A 53 -9.75 -12.76 -2.96
C ILE A 53 -10.66 -13.15 -4.13
N CYS A 54 -10.10 -13.78 -5.16
CA CYS A 54 -10.87 -14.35 -6.26
C CYS A 54 -11.39 -15.73 -5.84
N GLU A 55 -12.64 -15.76 -5.40
CA GLU A 55 -13.22 -16.94 -4.76
C GLU A 55 -13.64 -17.98 -5.80
N TYR A 56 -12.80 -18.99 -6.02
CA TYR A 56 -13.27 -20.28 -6.52
C TYR A 56 -13.21 -21.29 -5.37
N GLY A 57 -14.37 -21.81 -4.95
CA GLY A 57 -14.48 -22.88 -3.95
C GLY A 57 -14.84 -22.45 -2.51
N ARG A 58 -14.15 -21.47 -1.90
CA ARG A 58 -14.42 -21.06 -0.49
C ARG A 58 -14.15 -19.58 -0.24
N ARG A 59 -15.00 -18.93 0.56
CA ARG A 59 -14.83 -17.56 1.06
C ARG A 59 -14.27 -17.59 2.50
N PRO A 60 -12.96 -17.34 2.72
CA PRO A 60 -12.41 -17.35 4.07
C PRO A 60 -12.89 -16.13 4.86
N SER A 61 -13.25 -16.35 6.12
CA SER A 61 -13.56 -15.27 7.07
C SER A 61 -12.31 -14.45 7.42
N LYS A 62 -12.49 -13.26 8.01
CA LYS A 62 -11.36 -12.43 8.49
C LYS A 62 -10.43 -13.20 9.45
N GLN A 63 -10.97 -14.09 10.29
CA GLN A 63 -10.14 -14.90 11.19
C GLN A 63 -9.30 -15.94 10.44
N GLU A 64 -9.87 -16.58 9.42
CA GLU A 64 -9.13 -17.52 8.57
C GLU A 64 -8.04 -16.82 7.77
N ILE A 65 -8.32 -15.62 7.26
CA ILE A 65 -7.30 -14.78 6.59
C ILE A 65 -6.13 -14.51 7.54
N ARG A 66 -6.37 -14.15 8.81
CA ARG A 66 -5.27 -13.95 9.79
C ARG A 66 -4.48 -15.24 10.06
N LYS A 67 -5.11 -16.41 10.01
CA LYS A 67 -4.41 -17.70 10.11
C LYS A 67 -3.53 -17.98 8.89
N LEU A 68 -4.01 -17.66 7.70
CA LEU A 68 -3.25 -17.83 6.45
C LEU A 68 -2.11 -16.83 6.31
N PHE A 69 -2.28 -15.62 6.85
CA PHE A 69 -1.31 -14.53 6.80
C PHE A 69 -0.91 -14.10 8.23
N PRO A 70 -0.05 -14.87 8.92
CA PRO A 70 0.27 -14.69 10.34
C PRO A 70 1.14 -13.46 10.65
N PHE A 71 1.34 -12.57 9.68
CA PHE A 71 1.94 -11.25 9.86
C PHE A 71 0.88 -10.14 10.02
N LEU A 72 -0.39 -10.43 9.76
CA LEU A 72 -1.47 -9.50 10.09
C LEU A 72 -1.61 -9.45 11.61
N PRO A 73 -1.84 -8.27 12.20
CA PRO A 73 -1.99 -8.16 13.64
C PRO A 73 -3.18 -8.98 14.12
N ASN A 74 -3.19 -9.42 15.37
CA ASN A 74 -4.40 -10.02 15.93
C ASN A 74 -5.39 -8.90 16.32
N PRO A 75 -6.71 -9.16 16.26
CA PRO A 75 -7.69 -8.19 16.75
C PRO A 75 -7.49 -7.87 18.23
#